data_AF-A0A1V2NZ05-F1
#
_entry.id   AF-A0A1V2NZ05-F1
#
_cell.length_a   1.000
_cell.length_b   1.000
_cell.length_c   1.000
_cell.angle_alpha   90.00
_cell.angle_beta   90.00
_cell.angle_gamma   90.00
#
_symmetry.space_group_name_H-M   'P 1'
#
loop_
_entity.id
_entity.type
_entity.pdbx_description
1 polymer ?
#
loop_
_entity_poly.entity_id
_entity_poly.type
_entity_poly.pdbx_seq_one_letter_code
_entity_poly.pdbx_strand_id
1 'polypeptide(L)'
;MIPLAIPELALWDGIVDLFNTVMTPLYWAVSALLVGWHWLLSQVLDPNGGWAWALSIAGLTIVIRTLLIPLFVRQIRSSRNMQLLQPKMKELQKKYGHDREKLGQEMMKLYKETGTNPFSSCLPLLLQSPVFLALFRVLDGASKGEAHSSIIAPHVNSLRHAKIFGAEISQTFLRANGDGATNVKIVAVVLIILMTATMFITQLQLMRKNMPKEALEGQAAQMQKIMLYVFPIFFLIGGFNFPIGVLIYWFVSNVWTMGQQFYVIRRNPAPGTPAFDAMEARKREHNRRAGKPEDSGLATAEDDGEAGSDRRPANRQQPKRQSRSTRKTGGPTAGAAGAAGAQDEPKPSSNGQQPATPAKKAPAAKKAAAGGKRQPAAKSRAQRTAQQKAAQQKAGPKKSGGGAPRKTDS
;
A
#
# COMPACT_ATOMS: atom_id res chain seq x y z
N MET A 1 7.76 2.84 52.90
CA MET A 1 7.61 2.07 51.65
C MET A 1 7.42 3.07 50.52
N ILE A 2 8.45 3.34 49.73
CA ILE A 2 8.34 4.18 48.53
C ILE A 2 7.75 3.29 47.44
N PRO A 3 6.58 3.62 46.86
CA PRO A 3 6.06 2.85 45.75
C PRO A 3 7.01 3.08 44.57
N LEU A 4 7.70 2.02 44.13
CA LEU A 4 8.29 1.98 42.81
C LEU A 4 7.12 2.05 41.80
N ALA A 5 6.74 3.26 41.42
CA ALA A 5 5.90 3.48 40.25
C ALA A 5 6.70 3.00 39.04
N ILE A 6 6.36 1.81 38.56
CA ILE A 6 7.01 1.17 37.41
C ILE A 6 6.69 2.04 36.19
N PRO A 7 7.68 2.66 35.52
CA PRO A 7 7.46 3.52 34.34
C PRO A 7 6.81 2.81 33.15
N GLU A 8 6.72 1.48 33.17
CA GLU A 8 6.06 0.70 32.11
C GLU A 8 4.57 1.03 31.99
N LEU A 9 3.85 1.25 33.10
CA LEU A 9 2.39 1.46 33.04
C LEU A 9 2.03 2.76 32.30
N ALA A 10 2.77 3.84 32.49
CA ALA A 10 2.52 5.12 31.83
C ALA A 10 2.74 5.07 30.30
N LEU A 11 3.70 4.26 29.82
CA LEU A 11 3.91 4.06 28.40
C LEU A 11 2.76 3.25 27.78
N TRP A 12 2.31 2.21 28.48
CA TRP A 12 1.16 1.40 28.05
C TRP A 12 -0.13 2.20 28.02
N ASP A 13 -0.40 3.00 29.06
CA ASP A 13 -1.55 3.90 29.11
C ASP A 13 -1.52 4.91 27.95
N GLY A 14 -0.35 5.50 27.66
CA GLY A 14 -0.19 6.40 26.51
C GLY A 14 -0.42 5.72 25.15
N ILE A 15 0.01 4.45 25.00
CA ILE A 15 -0.24 3.67 23.78
C ILE A 15 -1.73 3.34 23.64
N VAL A 16 -2.39 2.95 24.73
CA VAL A 16 -3.83 2.65 24.77
C VAL A 16 -4.64 3.90 24.47
N ASP A 17 -4.29 5.04 25.05
CA ASP A 17 -4.94 6.32 24.82
C ASP A 17 -4.79 6.78 23.37
N LEU A 18 -3.58 6.67 22.80
CA LEU A 18 -3.34 6.94 21.38
C LEU A 18 -4.19 6.02 20.51
N PHE A 19 -4.22 4.72 20.83
CA PHE A 19 -5.01 3.74 20.09
C PHE A 19 -6.50 4.07 20.15
N ASN A 20 -7.04 4.38 21.33
CA ASN A 20 -8.44 4.76 21.51
C ASN A 20 -8.77 6.08 20.81
N THR A 21 -7.88 7.06 20.88
CA THR A 21 -8.02 8.35 20.18
C THR A 21 -8.11 8.16 18.68
N VAL A 22 -7.30 7.27 18.11
CA VAL A 22 -7.34 6.94 16.68
C VAL A 22 -8.58 6.09 16.35
N MET A 23 -8.94 5.10 17.17
CA MET A 23 -10.01 4.15 16.87
C MET A 23 -11.42 4.72 17.02
N THR A 24 -11.65 5.62 17.98
CA THR A 24 -12.97 6.20 18.25
C THR A 24 -13.63 6.84 17.00
N PRO A 25 -12.97 7.76 16.28
CA PRO A 25 -13.54 8.32 15.05
C PRO A 25 -13.69 7.27 13.95
N LEU A 26 -12.83 6.24 13.90
CA LEU A 26 -13.01 5.13 12.97
C LEU A 26 -14.26 4.30 13.29
N TYR A 27 -14.55 4.03 14.57
CA TYR A 27 -15.80 3.33 14.95
C TYR A 27 -17.01 4.15 14.50
N TRP A 28 -17.01 5.47 14.71
CA TRP A 28 -18.09 6.34 14.26
C TRP A 28 -18.25 6.32 12.74
N ALA A 29 -17.15 6.46 11.99
CA ALA A 29 -17.19 6.43 10.53
C ALA A 29 -17.69 5.09 9.99
N VAL A 30 -17.20 3.98 10.53
CA VAL A 30 -17.62 2.63 10.14
C VAL A 30 -19.08 2.38 10.50
N SER A 31 -19.51 2.75 11.71
CA SER A 31 -20.91 2.63 12.13
C SER A 31 -21.84 3.50 11.29
N ALA A 32 -21.45 4.74 10.97
CA ALA A 32 -22.23 5.63 10.11
C ALA A 32 -22.42 5.04 8.70
N LEU A 33 -21.35 4.55 8.09
CA LEU A 33 -21.44 3.92 6.77
C LEU A 33 -22.26 2.62 6.81
N LEU A 34 -22.08 1.79 7.85
CA LEU A 34 -22.83 0.54 8.00
C LEU A 34 -24.33 0.80 8.18
N VAL A 35 -24.70 1.69 9.11
CA VAL A 35 -26.10 2.08 9.36
C VAL A 35 -26.69 2.81 8.17
N GLY A 36 -25.92 3.66 7.48
CA GLY A 36 -26.36 4.35 6.28
C GLY A 36 -26.73 3.39 5.14
N TRP A 37 -25.90 2.37 4.88
CA TRP A 37 -26.24 1.30 3.95
C TRP A 37 -27.45 0.49 4.41
N HIS A 38 -27.54 0.20 5.71
CA HIS A 38 -28.67 -0.54 6.26
C HIS A 38 -29.99 0.21 6.06
N TRP A 39 -30.01 1.51 6.37
CA TRP A 39 -31.14 2.39 6.14
C TRP A 39 -31.54 2.47 4.66
N LEU A 40 -30.56 2.54 3.75
CA LEU A 40 -30.82 2.56 2.31
C LEU A 40 -31.42 1.23 1.82
N LEU A 41 -30.87 0.11 2.27
CA LEU A 41 -31.33 -1.22 1.88
C LEU A 41 -32.68 -1.58 2.51
N SER A 42 -32.97 -1.02 3.69
CA SER A 42 -34.26 -1.15 4.39
C SER A 42 -35.43 -0.51 3.64
N GLN A 43 -35.18 0.30 2.60
CA GLN A 43 -36.24 0.80 1.71
C GLN A 43 -36.84 -0.30 0.82
N VAL A 44 -36.10 -1.40 0.62
CA VAL A 44 -36.49 -2.50 -0.28
C VAL A 44 -36.42 -3.88 0.37
N LEU A 45 -35.65 -4.03 1.46
CA LEU A 45 -35.49 -5.25 2.24
C LEU A 45 -36.07 -5.07 3.64
N ASP A 46 -36.40 -6.19 4.30
CA ASP A 46 -36.81 -6.18 5.70
C ASP A 46 -35.71 -5.53 6.58
N PRO A 47 -36.03 -4.46 7.34
CA PRO A 47 -35.09 -3.81 8.25
C PRO A 47 -34.56 -4.73 9.37
N ASN A 48 -35.25 -5.82 9.68
CA ASN A 48 -34.79 -6.83 10.65
C ASN A 48 -34.21 -8.08 9.96
N GLY A 49 -34.16 -8.08 8.63
CA GLY A 49 -33.67 -9.19 7.84
C GLY A 49 -32.15 -9.25 7.81
N GLY A 50 -31.59 -10.47 7.82
CA GLY A 50 -30.15 -10.69 7.67
C GLY A 50 -29.57 -10.15 6.37
N TRP A 51 -30.37 -10.12 5.29
CA TRP A 51 -29.92 -9.61 3.99
C TRP A 51 -29.63 -8.11 4.01
N ALA A 52 -30.42 -7.30 4.72
CA ALA A 52 -30.16 -5.88 4.86
C ALA A 52 -28.79 -5.65 5.53
N TRP A 53 -28.52 -6.35 6.64
CA TRP A 53 -27.22 -6.27 7.34
C TRP A 53 -26.05 -6.84 6.52
N ALA A 54 -26.22 -8.01 5.87
CA ALA A 54 -25.18 -8.63 5.07
C ALA A 54 -24.76 -7.75 3.88
N LEU A 55 -25.74 -7.18 3.16
CA LEU A 55 -25.49 -6.26 2.05
C LEU A 55 -24.96 -4.90 2.54
N SER A 56 -25.29 -4.48 3.77
CA SER A 56 -24.70 -3.29 4.38
C SER A 56 -23.21 -3.46 4.66
N ILE A 57 -22.82 -4.62 5.18
CA ILE A 57 -21.41 -4.99 5.36
C ILE A 57 -20.70 -5.01 4.01
N ALA A 58 -21.34 -5.54 2.97
CA ALA A 58 -20.79 -5.56 1.62
C ALA A 58 -20.61 -4.14 1.03
N GLY A 59 -21.64 -3.30 1.14
CA GLY A 59 -21.64 -1.91 0.66
C GLY A 59 -20.57 -1.06 1.35
N LEU A 60 -20.49 -1.15 2.68
CA LEU A 60 -19.41 -0.54 3.47
C LEU A 60 -18.03 -0.94 2.93
N THR A 61 -17.82 -2.24 2.73
CA THR A 61 -16.54 -2.78 2.25
C THR A 61 -16.19 -2.20 0.88
N ILE A 62 -17.15 -2.17 -0.05
CA ILE A 62 -16.97 -1.59 -1.39
C ILE A 62 -16.59 -0.11 -1.32
N VAL A 63 -17.28 0.68 -0.49
CA VAL A 63 -17.00 2.12 -0.32
C VAL A 63 -15.59 2.34 0.20
N ILE A 64 -15.22 1.69 1.31
CA ILE A 64 -13.89 1.80 1.91
C ILE A 64 -12.82 1.41 0.90
N ARG A 65 -13.01 0.27 0.22
CA ARG A 65 -12.04 -0.21 -0.76
C ARG A 65 -11.90 0.73 -1.95
N THR A 66 -12.99 1.35 -2.40
CA THR A 66 -12.98 2.34 -3.48
C THR A 66 -12.20 3.59 -3.07
N LEU A 67 -12.42 4.11 -1.86
CA LEU A 67 -11.67 5.26 -1.33
C LEU A 67 -10.17 4.99 -1.20
N LEU A 68 -9.78 3.73 -0.94
CA LEU A 68 -8.39 3.32 -0.80
C LEU A 68 -7.69 3.01 -2.13
N ILE A 69 -8.40 2.93 -3.27
CA ILE A 69 -7.80 2.66 -4.60
C ILE A 69 -6.57 3.52 -4.92
N PRO A 70 -6.59 4.86 -4.80
CA PRO A 70 -5.42 5.68 -5.17
C PRO A 70 -4.18 5.31 -4.36
N LEU A 71 -4.36 4.95 -3.09
CA LEU A 71 -3.26 4.49 -2.27
C LEU A 71 -2.82 3.08 -2.63
N PHE A 72 -3.75 2.15 -2.87
CA PHE A 72 -3.40 0.81 -3.37
C PHE A 72 -2.58 0.88 -4.66
N VAL A 73 -2.90 1.80 -5.58
CA VAL A 73 -2.10 2.03 -6.79
C VAL A 73 -0.68 2.49 -6.43
N ARG A 74 -0.51 3.39 -5.45
CA ARG A 74 0.83 3.80 -4.97
C ARG A 74 1.60 2.64 -4.36
N GLN A 75 0.96 1.78 -3.57
CA GLN A 75 1.59 0.57 -3.05
C GLN A 75 2.05 -0.36 -4.17
N ILE A 76 1.18 -0.65 -5.14
CA ILE A 76 1.49 -1.58 -6.24
C ILE A 76 2.70 -1.08 -7.03
N ARG A 77 2.79 0.24 -7.27
CA ARG A 77 3.98 0.86 -7.89
C ARG A 77 5.24 0.64 -7.06
N SER A 78 5.16 0.84 -5.74
CA SER A 78 6.30 0.60 -4.85
C SER A 78 6.74 -0.88 -4.83
N SER A 79 5.78 -1.81 -4.79
CA SER A 79 6.04 -3.25 -4.87
C SER A 79 6.68 -3.64 -6.21
N ARG A 80 6.25 -3.02 -7.33
CA ARG A 80 6.86 -3.23 -8.65
C ARG A 80 8.32 -2.76 -8.69
N ASN A 81 8.62 -1.60 -8.13
CA ASN A 81 10.00 -1.11 -8.07
C ASN A 81 10.90 -2.08 -7.29
N MET A 82 10.37 -2.71 -6.24
CA MET A 82 11.09 -3.78 -5.51
C MET A 82 11.36 -5.02 -6.38
N GLN A 83 10.41 -5.40 -7.25
CA GLN A 83 10.62 -6.53 -8.18
C GLN A 83 11.75 -6.25 -9.17
N LEU A 84 11.87 -5.02 -9.68
CA LEU A 84 12.95 -4.61 -10.58
C LEU A 84 14.34 -4.66 -9.92
N LEU A 85 14.41 -4.60 -8.59
CA LEU A 85 15.67 -4.69 -7.84
C LEU A 85 16.10 -6.13 -7.54
N GLN A 86 15.23 -7.12 -7.71
CA GLN A 86 15.57 -8.52 -7.45
C GLN A 86 16.86 -9.03 -8.14
N PRO A 87 17.17 -8.73 -9.42
CA PRO A 87 18.42 -9.16 -10.02
C PRO A 87 19.64 -8.60 -9.29
N LYS A 88 19.64 -7.29 -8.97
CA LYS A 88 20.72 -6.64 -8.20
C LYS A 88 20.85 -7.21 -6.79
N MET A 89 19.72 -7.53 -6.15
CA MET A 89 19.70 -8.20 -4.85
C MET A 89 20.36 -9.58 -4.92
N LYS A 90 20.11 -10.36 -5.97
CA LYS A 90 20.78 -11.65 -6.19
C LYS A 90 22.27 -11.50 -6.46
N GLU A 91 22.70 -10.49 -7.21
CA GLU A 91 24.13 -10.21 -7.40
C GLU A 91 24.82 -9.89 -6.08
N LEU A 92 24.19 -9.10 -5.21
CA LEU A 92 24.67 -8.82 -3.86
C LEU A 92 24.77 -10.11 -3.03
N GLN A 93 23.75 -10.96 -3.11
CA GLN A 93 23.75 -12.25 -2.42
C GLN A 93 24.84 -13.19 -2.94
N LYS A 94 25.16 -13.15 -4.24
CA LYS A 94 26.29 -13.89 -4.82
C LYS A 94 27.64 -13.33 -4.37
N LYS A 95 27.80 -12.00 -4.29
CA LYS A 95 29.05 -11.33 -3.90
C LYS A 95 29.34 -11.38 -2.41
N TYR A 96 28.31 -11.23 -1.58
CA TYR A 96 28.43 -11.05 -0.13
C TYR A 96 27.64 -12.08 0.68
N GLY A 97 27.08 -13.13 0.07
CA GLY A 97 26.28 -14.15 0.78
C GLY A 97 27.00 -14.83 1.94
N HIS A 98 28.35 -14.84 1.92
CA HIS A 98 29.21 -15.38 2.97
C HIS A 98 29.34 -14.45 4.19
N ASP A 99 29.03 -13.15 4.03
CA ASP A 99 29.15 -12.11 5.05
C ASP A 99 27.80 -11.42 5.23
N ARG A 100 27.00 -11.92 6.17
CA ARG A 100 25.64 -11.41 6.42
C ARG A 100 25.62 -9.94 6.82
N GLU A 101 26.65 -9.47 7.51
CA GLU A 101 26.71 -8.08 7.96
C GLU A 101 26.93 -7.15 6.75
N LYS A 102 27.90 -7.48 5.90
CA LYS A 102 28.17 -6.73 4.67
C LYS A 102 27.04 -6.82 3.66
N LEU A 103 26.41 -8.00 3.54
CA LEU A 103 25.21 -8.18 2.71
C LEU A 103 24.09 -7.24 3.17
N GLY A 104 23.82 -7.16 4.48
CA GLY A 104 22.80 -6.26 5.02
C GLY A 104 23.10 -4.78 4.72
N GLN A 105 24.35 -4.36 4.87
CA GLN A 105 24.79 -2.99 4.58
C GLN A 105 24.63 -2.64 3.10
N GLU A 106 25.12 -3.49 2.19
CA GLU A 106 25.02 -3.27 0.74
C GLU A 106 23.56 -3.34 0.27
N MET A 107 22.73 -4.21 0.84
CA MET A 107 21.29 -4.25 0.50
C MET A 107 20.60 -2.95 0.90
N MET A 108 20.88 -2.42 2.10
CA MET A 108 20.34 -1.14 2.54
C MET A 108 20.87 0.03 1.69
N LYS A 109 22.13 -0.04 1.26
CA LYS A 109 22.73 0.94 0.35
C LYS A 109 22.04 0.93 -1.01
N LEU A 110 21.83 -0.26 -1.58
CA LEU A 110 21.09 -0.45 -2.83
C LEU A 110 19.67 0.12 -2.74
N TYR A 111 18.94 -0.14 -1.66
CA TYR A 111 17.61 0.44 -1.44
C TYR A 111 17.62 1.97 -1.36
N LYS A 112 18.63 2.57 -0.72
CA LYS A 112 18.80 4.03 -0.66
C LYS A 112 19.14 4.63 -2.01
N GLU A 113 20.09 4.05 -2.74
CA GLU A 113 20.54 4.52 -4.06
C GLU A 113 19.41 4.44 -5.10
N THR A 114 18.56 3.42 -5.00
CA THR A 114 17.43 3.20 -5.93
C THR A 114 16.14 3.87 -5.46
N GLY A 115 16.16 4.58 -4.33
CA GLY A 115 14.99 5.25 -3.76
C GLY A 115 13.83 4.32 -3.38
N THR A 116 14.10 3.01 -3.22
CA THR A 116 13.07 2.00 -2.98
C THR A 116 13.02 1.63 -1.50
N ASN A 117 11.83 1.69 -0.89
CA ASN A 117 11.64 1.41 0.53
C ASN A 117 11.04 0.01 0.76
N PRO A 118 11.72 -0.91 1.49
CA PRO A 118 11.19 -2.25 1.78
C PRO A 118 9.89 -2.25 2.59
N PHE A 119 9.66 -1.25 3.45
CA PHE A 119 8.43 -1.13 4.24
C PHE A 119 7.21 -0.71 3.43
N SER A 120 7.41 -0.16 2.23
CA SER A 120 6.28 0.24 1.39
C SER A 120 5.52 -0.96 0.81
N SER A 121 6.13 -2.15 0.80
CA SER A 121 5.49 -3.39 0.37
C SER A 121 4.45 -3.92 1.37
N CYS A 122 4.65 -3.71 2.69
CA CYS A 122 3.70 -4.12 3.74
C CYS A 122 2.68 -3.02 4.13
N LEU A 123 2.85 -1.81 3.58
CA LEU A 123 2.06 -0.63 3.94
C LEU A 123 0.53 -0.86 3.92
N PRO A 124 -0.05 -1.66 3.01
CA PRO A 124 -1.50 -1.82 2.97
C PRO A 124 -2.07 -2.82 3.93
N LEU A 125 -1.26 -3.76 4.43
CA LEU A 125 -1.67 -4.48 5.63
C LEU A 125 -1.77 -3.50 6.80
N LEU A 126 -0.78 -2.61 6.95
CA LEU A 126 -0.76 -1.61 8.02
C LEU A 126 -1.91 -0.60 7.91
N LEU A 127 -2.19 -0.05 6.73
CA LEU A 127 -3.26 0.93 6.60
C LEU A 127 -4.66 0.28 6.68
N GLN A 128 -4.83 -0.94 6.19
CA GLN A 128 -6.11 -1.62 6.28
C GLN A 128 -6.42 -2.08 7.70
N SER A 129 -5.39 -2.35 8.52
CA SER A 129 -5.55 -2.86 9.89
C SER A 129 -6.46 -1.98 10.75
N PRO A 130 -6.28 -0.64 10.85
CA PRO A 130 -7.21 0.25 11.56
C PRO A 130 -8.67 0.09 11.15
N VAL A 131 -8.93 0.07 9.84
CA VAL A 131 -10.31 0.02 9.31
C VAL A 131 -10.93 -1.35 9.55
N PHE A 132 -10.14 -2.41 9.36
CA PHE A 132 -10.56 -3.77 9.67
C PHE A 132 -10.86 -3.94 11.16
N LEU A 133 -9.98 -3.48 12.06
CA LEU A 133 -10.17 -3.56 13.50
C LEU A 133 -11.41 -2.78 13.95
N ALA A 134 -11.66 -1.62 13.33
CA ALA A 134 -12.86 -0.83 13.58
C ALA A 134 -14.14 -1.61 13.26
N LEU A 135 -14.22 -2.17 12.05
CA LEU A 135 -15.36 -2.98 11.63
C LEU A 135 -15.50 -4.26 12.44
N PHE A 136 -14.39 -4.97 12.69
CA PHE A 136 -14.37 -6.19 13.48
C PHE A 136 -14.94 -5.94 14.88
N ARG A 137 -14.48 -4.89 15.59
CA ARG A 137 -15.00 -4.57 16.92
C ARG A 137 -16.44 -4.11 16.91
N VAL A 138 -16.89 -3.38 15.88
CA VAL A 138 -18.31 -3.01 15.75
C VAL A 138 -19.19 -4.26 15.59
N LEU A 139 -18.81 -5.21 14.72
CA LEU A 139 -19.59 -6.43 14.47
C LEU A 139 -19.49 -7.45 15.62
N ASP A 140 -18.30 -7.67 16.17
CA ASP A 140 -18.06 -8.57 17.30
C ASP A 140 -18.60 -8.01 18.62
N GLY A 141 -18.56 -6.69 18.80
CA GLY A 141 -19.25 -6.03 19.91
C GLY A 141 -20.76 -6.20 19.79
N ALA A 142 -21.33 -5.92 18.62
CA ALA A 142 -22.77 -6.06 18.40
C ALA A 142 -23.26 -7.50 18.62
N SER A 143 -22.46 -8.52 18.29
CA SER A 143 -22.82 -9.92 18.57
C SER A 143 -22.89 -10.25 20.06
N LYS A 144 -22.10 -9.55 20.88
CA LYS A 144 -22.10 -9.64 22.35
C LYS A 144 -23.14 -8.71 23.00
N GLY A 145 -23.74 -7.80 22.24
CA GLY A 145 -24.65 -6.77 22.75
C GLY A 145 -23.96 -5.47 23.17
N GLU A 146 -22.70 -5.28 22.78
CA GLU A 146 -21.89 -4.11 23.09
C GLU A 146 -21.85 -3.12 21.91
N ALA A 147 -22.12 -1.85 22.19
CA ALA A 147 -22.04 -0.79 21.18
C ALA A 147 -20.71 -0.03 21.29
N HIS A 148 -19.93 -0.02 20.21
CA HIS A 148 -18.66 0.71 20.11
C HIS A 148 -18.81 2.16 19.58
N SER A 149 -20.04 2.55 19.22
CA SER A 149 -20.39 3.90 18.79
C SER A 149 -21.87 4.17 19.11
N SER A 150 -22.19 5.42 19.42
CA SER A 150 -23.58 5.88 19.59
C SER A 150 -24.44 5.68 18.34
N ILE A 151 -23.82 5.62 17.15
CA ILE A 151 -24.52 5.47 15.87
C ILE A 151 -25.05 4.04 15.70
N ILE A 152 -24.26 3.02 16.05
CA ILE A 152 -24.69 1.62 15.94
C ILE A 152 -25.53 1.17 17.12
N ALA A 153 -25.41 1.83 18.29
CA ALA A 153 -26.12 1.49 19.52
C ALA A 153 -27.62 1.17 19.34
N PRO A 154 -28.44 2.00 18.66
CA PRO A 154 -29.87 1.71 18.48
C PRO A 154 -30.13 0.49 17.57
N HIS A 155 -29.15 0.07 16.79
CA HIS A 155 -29.27 -1.00 15.82
C HIS A 155 -28.66 -2.34 16.27
N VAL A 156 -27.97 -2.37 17.42
CA VAL A 156 -27.31 -3.58 17.93
C VAL A 156 -28.27 -4.76 18.03
N ASN A 157 -29.49 -4.55 18.55
CA ASN A 157 -30.47 -5.63 18.68
C ASN A 157 -30.95 -6.15 17.31
N SER A 158 -31.18 -5.26 16.34
CA SER A 158 -31.55 -5.65 14.98
C SER A 158 -30.43 -6.48 14.34
N LEU A 159 -29.17 -6.01 14.39
CA LEU A 159 -28.01 -6.72 13.86
C LEU A 159 -27.82 -8.08 14.55
N ARG A 160 -27.97 -8.12 15.88
CA ARG A 160 -27.75 -9.32 16.68
C ARG A 160 -28.70 -10.45 16.29
N HIS A 161 -29.98 -10.14 16.08
CA HIS A 161 -31.01 -11.14 15.78
C HIS A 161 -31.29 -11.30 14.28
N ALA A 162 -30.55 -10.61 13.42
CA ALA A 162 -30.72 -10.68 11.98
C ALA A 162 -30.35 -12.08 11.45
N LYS A 163 -31.29 -12.73 10.76
CA LYS A 163 -31.12 -14.09 10.22
C LYS A 163 -30.90 -14.08 8.71
N ILE A 164 -29.84 -14.74 8.24
CA ILE A 164 -29.57 -15.03 6.83
C ILE A 164 -29.55 -16.54 6.63
N PHE A 165 -30.39 -17.06 5.72
CA PHE A 165 -30.60 -18.52 5.57
C PHE A 165 -30.94 -19.22 6.91
N GLY A 166 -31.67 -18.53 7.79
CA GLY A 166 -31.99 -19.04 9.13
C GLY A 166 -30.82 -19.07 10.11
N ALA A 167 -29.67 -18.50 9.76
CA ALA A 167 -28.50 -18.33 10.61
C ALA A 167 -28.40 -16.90 11.15
N GLU A 168 -28.24 -16.74 12.45
CA GLU A 168 -28.02 -15.42 13.06
C GLU A 168 -26.62 -14.88 12.74
N ILE A 169 -26.56 -13.67 12.18
CA ILE A 169 -25.31 -13.06 11.70
C ILE A 169 -24.31 -12.81 12.84
N SER A 170 -24.81 -12.67 14.07
CA SER A 170 -24.03 -12.49 15.29
C SER A 170 -23.38 -13.76 15.81
N GLN A 171 -23.95 -14.93 15.53
CA GLN A 171 -23.46 -16.18 16.10
C GLN A 171 -22.17 -16.64 15.42
N THR A 172 -21.36 -17.38 16.17
CA THR A 172 -20.14 -18.04 15.68
C THR A 172 -20.38 -19.54 15.56
N PHE A 173 -19.56 -20.23 14.77
CA PHE A 173 -19.69 -21.69 14.61
C PHE A 173 -19.60 -22.44 15.95
N LEU A 174 -18.64 -22.06 16.80
CA LEU A 174 -18.40 -22.72 18.09
C LEU A 174 -19.45 -22.41 19.15
N ARG A 175 -20.12 -21.25 19.05
CA ARG A 175 -21.10 -20.78 20.05
C ARG A 175 -22.55 -20.91 19.58
N ALA A 176 -22.76 -21.44 18.37
CA ALA A 176 -24.08 -21.64 17.81
C ALA A 176 -24.92 -22.59 18.68
N ASN A 177 -26.03 -22.09 19.20
CA ASN A 177 -26.96 -22.81 20.08
C ASN A 177 -28.42 -22.43 19.76
N GLY A 178 -29.35 -23.25 20.23
CA GLY A 178 -30.79 -23.05 20.01
C GLY A 178 -31.25 -23.25 18.57
N ASP A 179 -32.43 -22.72 18.26
CA ASP A 179 -33.10 -22.87 16.98
C ASP A 179 -32.36 -22.10 15.88
N GLY A 180 -31.86 -22.84 14.87
CA GLY A 180 -31.03 -22.29 13.79
C GLY A 180 -29.53 -22.52 13.96
N ALA A 181 -29.07 -23.16 15.04
CA ALA A 181 -27.66 -23.48 15.25
C ALA A 181 -27.05 -24.31 14.10
N THR A 182 -27.82 -25.25 13.54
CA THR A 182 -27.40 -26.03 12.36
C THR A 182 -27.20 -25.12 11.15
N ASN A 183 -28.09 -24.16 10.92
CA ASN A 183 -27.97 -23.20 9.83
C ASN A 183 -26.72 -22.31 10.02
N VAL A 184 -26.46 -21.86 11.26
CA VAL A 184 -25.25 -21.09 11.59
C VAL A 184 -23.99 -21.90 11.25
N LYS A 185 -23.94 -23.17 11.63
CA LYS A 185 -22.81 -24.04 11.34
C LYS A 185 -22.61 -24.24 9.83
N ILE A 186 -23.68 -24.50 9.09
CA ILE A 186 -23.63 -24.68 7.62
C ILE A 186 -23.16 -23.40 6.94
N VAL A 187 -23.81 -22.25 7.24
CA VAL A 187 -23.45 -20.96 6.64
C VAL A 187 -22.01 -20.58 6.97
N ALA A 188 -21.57 -20.77 8.22
CA ALA A 188 -20.19 -20.50 8.61
C ALA A 188 -19.19 -21.38 7.84
N VAL A 189 -19.42 -22.70 7.74
CA VAL A 189 -18.55 -23.61 6.98
C VAL A 189 -18.47 -23.21 5.51
N VAL A 190 -19.61 -22.92 4.89
CA VAL A 190 -19.66 -22.47 3.49
C VAL A 190 -18.87 -21.17 3.30
N LEU A 191 -19.07 -20.16 4.17
CA LEU A 191 -18.33 -18.91 4.10
C LEU A 191 -16.83 -19.10 4.33
N ILE A 192 -16.43 -19.95 5.28
CA ILE A 192 -15.01 -20.26 5.56
C ILE A 192 -14.36 -20.92 4.34
N ILE A 193 -15.02 -21.89 3.71
CA ILE A 193 -14.51 -22.53 2.49
C ILE A 193 -14.38 -21.50 1.36
N LEU A 194 -15.42 -20.70 1.13
CA LEU A 194 -15.44 -19.70 0.05
C LEU A 194 -14.38 -18.62 0.27
N MET A 195 -14.23 -18.08 1.47
CA MET A 195 -13.21 -17.07 1.75
C MET A 195 -11.80 -17.64 1.64
N THR A 196 -11.59 -18.89 2.09
CA THR A 196 -10.30 -19.58 2.02
C THR A 196 -9.93 -19.85 0.56
N ALA A 197 -10.88 -20.35 -0.23
CA ALA A 197 -10.70 -20.60 -1.66
C ALA A 197 -10.40 -19.30 -2.43
N THR A 198 -11.21 -18.26 -2.24
CA THR A 198 -10.99 -16.96 -2.91
C THR A 198 -9.64 -16.34 -2.53
N MET A 199 -9.24 -16.43 -1.27
CA MET A 199 -7.93 -15.98 -0.83
C MET A 199 -6.79 -16.79 -1.47
N PHE A 200 -6.88 -18.12 -1.43
CA PHE A 200 -5.88 -19.01 -2.02
C PHE A 200 -5.73 -18.78 -3.53
N ILE A 201 -6.85 -18.67 -4.25
CA ILE A 201 -6.87 -18.36 -5.69
C ILE A 201 -6.19 -17.01 -5.95
N THR A 202 -6.50 -15.99 -5.16
CA THR A 202 -5.92 -14.65 -5.30
C THR A 202 -4.39 -14.67 -5.10
N GLN A 203 -3.92 -15.36 -4.05
CA GLN A 203 -2.49 -15.50 -3.79
C GLN A 203 -1.79 -16.35 -4.86
N LEU A 204 -2.41 -17.43 -5.30
CA LEU A 204 -1.88 -18.28 -6.36
C LEU A 204 -1.80 -17.51 -7.70
N GLN A 205 -2.79 -16.67 -8.00
CA GLN A 205 -2.79 -15.81 -9.18
C GLN A 205 -1.63 -14.81 -9.13
N LEU A 206 -1.41 -14.17 -7.99
CA LEU A 206 -0.30 -13.23 -7.79
C LEU A 206 1.05 -13.92 -8.07
N MET A 207 1.28 -15.09 -7.46
CA MET A 207 2.52 -15.85 -7.60
C MET A 207 2.76 -16.36 -9.02
N ARG A 208 1.71 -16.88 -9.70
CA ARG A 208 1.88 -17.52 -11.02
C ARG A 208 1.91 -16.52 -12.17
N LYS A 209 1.20 -15.40 -12.07
CA LYS A 209 1.02 -14.48 -13.19
C LYS A 209 1.85 -13.21 -13.07
N ASN A 210 2.17 -12.75 -11.86
CA ASN A 210 2.73 -11.42 -11.62
C ASN A 210 4.06 -11.48 -10.83
N MET A 211 4.79 -12.60 -10.94
CA MET A 211 6.18 -12.74 -10.50
C MET A 211 7.02 -13.32 -11.66
N PRO A 212 8.25 -12.79 -11.89
CA PRO A 212 9.19 -13.38 -12.83
C PRO A 212 9.54 -14.82 -12.43
N LYS A 213 9.90 -15.68 -13.39
CA LYS A 213 10.29 -17.06 -13.08
C LYS A 213 11.53 -17.11 -12.19
N GLU A 214 12.43 -16.14 -12.39
CA GLU A 214 13.63 -15.95 -11.60
C GLU A 214 13.30 -15.55 -10.15
N ALA A 215 12.20 -14.83 -9.92
CA ALA A 215 11.74 -14.41 -8.59
C ALA A 215 11.16 -15.56 -7.76
N LEU A 216 10.88 -16.72 -8.38
CA LEU A 216 10.35 -17.91 -7.71
C LEU A 216 11.45 -18.76 -7.04
N GLU A 217 12.71 -18.35 -7.18
CA GLU A 217 13.88 -18.99 -6.58
C GLU A 217 14.47 -18.14 -5.45
N GLY A 218 14.70 -18.75 -4.28
CA GLY A 218 15.34 -18.13 -3.12
C GLY A 218 14.44 -17.95 -1.89
N GLN A 219 14.98 -17.30 -0.86
CA GLN A 219 14.36 -17.17 0.47
C GLN A 219 13.05 -16.38 0.43
N ALA A 220 12.97 -15.33 -0.39
CA ALA A 220 11.76 -14.51 -0.52
C ALA A 220 10.58 -15.29 -1.14
N ALA A 221 10.86 -16.12 -2.15
CA ALA A 221 9.87 -16.98 -2.77
C ALA A 221 9.36 -18.07 -1.81
N GLN A 222 10.27 -18.63 -1.00
CA GLN A 222 9.90 -19.57 0.06
C GLN A 222 8.97 -18.93 1.08
N MET A 223 9.27 -17.71 1.54
CA MET A 223 8.40 -16.97 2.47
C MET A 223 7.00 -16.74 1.88
N GLN A 224 6.90 -16.39 0.60
CA GLN A 224 5.60 -16.25 -0.08
C GLN A 224 4.86 -17.57 -0.24
N LYS A 225 5.56 -18.69 -0.53
CA LYS A 225 4.96 -20.03 -0.58
C LYS A 225 4.44 -20.47 0.79
N ILE A 226 5.20 -20.22 1.86
CA ILE A 226 4.75 -20.48 3.23
C ILE A 226 3.46 -19.69 3.49
N MET A 227 3.44 -18.39 3.18
CA MET A 227 2.25 -17.57 3.36
C MET A 227 1.06 -18.07 2.53
N LEU A 228 1.29 -18.54 1.29
CA LEU A 228 0.26 -19.11 0.41
C LEU A 228 -0.42 -20.35 1.01
N TYR A 229 0.31 -21.21 1.74
CA TYR A 229 -0.27 -22.45 2.28
C TYR A 229 -0.68 -22.35 3.75
N VAL A 230 0.12 -21.67 4.58
CA VAL A 230 -0.13 -21.58 6.03
C VAL A 230 -1.30 -20.66 6.33
N PHE A 231 -1.40 -19.52 5.64
CA PHE A 231 -2.43 -18.54 5.95
C PHE A 231 -3.85 -19.06 5.66
N PRO A 232 -4.13 -19.75 4.53
CA PRO A 232 -5.41 -20.41 4.32
C PRO A 232 -5.78 -21.43 5.41
N ILE A 233 -4.81 -22.20 5.93
CA ILE A 233 -5.06 -23.15 7.02
C ILE A 233 -5.42 -22.40 8.31
N PHE A 234 -4.72 -21.31 8.61
CA PHE A 234 -5.05 -20.45 9.75
C PHE A 234 -6.46 -19.88 9.64
N PHE A 235 -6.89 -19.45 8.46
CA PHE A 235 -8.26 -18.98 8.23
C PHE A 235 -9.30 -20.09 8.27
N LEU A 236 -8.96 -21.28 7.78
CA LEU A 236 -9.84 -22.46 7.82
C LEU A 236 -10.12 -22.89 9.26
N ILE A 237 -9.12 -22.88 10.15
CA ILE A 237 -9.26 -23.25 11.56
C ILE A 237 -9.77 -22.07 12.41
N GLY A 238 -9.23 -20.87 12.20
CA GLY A 238 -9.59 -19.66 12.94
C GLY A 238 -11.01 -19.17 12.62
N GLY A 239 -11.47 -19.41 11.39
CA GLY A 239 -12.79 -19.03 10.88
C GLY A 239 -13.95 -19.40 11.81
N PHE A 240 -13.85 -20.56 12.48
CA PHE A 240 -14.88 -21.07 13.38
C PHE A 240 -15.12 -20.19 14.63
N ASN A 241 -14.16 -19.33 14.99
CA ASN A 241 -14.28 -18.43 16.13
C ASN A 241 -15.00 -17.11 15.80
N PHE A 242 -15.18 -16.80 14.52
CA PHE A 242 -15.68 -15.49 14.11
C PHE A 242 -17.21 -15.49 13.88
N PRO A 243 -17.89 -14.36 14.16
CA PRO A 243 -19.29 -14.19 13.81
C PRO A 243 -19.54 -14.26 12.30
N ILE A 244 -20.72 -14.76 11.89
CA ILE A 244 -21.11 -14.82 10.47
C ILE A 244 -20.96 -13.45 9.78
N GLY A 245 -21.30 -12.34 10.44
CA GLY A 245 -21.12 -11.00 9.89
C GLY A 245 -19.68 -10.66 9.53
N VAL A 246 -18.72 -11.09 10.36
CA VAL A 246 -17.30 -10.90 10.09
C VAL A 246 -16.85 -11.83 8.96
N LEU A 247 -17.38 -13.06 8.89
CA LEU A 247 -17.11 -13.98 7.78
C LEU A 247 -17.61 -13.44 6.43
N ILE A 248 -18.79 -12.82 6.41
CA ILE A 248 -19.34 -12.12 5.23
C ILE A 248 -18.41 -10.99 4.82
N TYR A 249 -17.96 -10.16 5.76
CA TYR A 249 -16.97 -9.12 5.48
C TYR A 249 -15.72 -9.69 4.82
N TRP A 250 -15.11 -10.74 5.39
CA TRP A 250 -13.91 -11.35 4.80
C TRP A 250 -14.15 -11.88 3.40
N PHE A 251 -15.28 -12.55 3.18
CA PHE A 251 -15.63 -13.06 1.86
C PHE A 251 -15.75 -11.92 0.83
N VAL A 252 -16.53 -10.88 1.12
CA VAL A 252 -16.68 -9.72 0.22
C VAL A 252 -15.34 -9.01 -0.01
N SER A 253 -14.57 -8.83 1.04
CA SER A 253 -13.22 -8.26 1.01
C SER A 253 -12.27 -9.08 0.12
N ASN A 254 -12.35 -10.40 0.16
CA ASN A 254 -11.55 -11.30 -0.68
C ASN A 254 -12.02 -11.25 -2.14
N VAL A 255 -13.32 -11.26 -2.40
CA VAL A 255 -13.89 -11.12 -3.75
C VAL A 255 -13.49 -9.79 -4.37
N TRP A 256 -13.57 -8.69 -3.61
CA TRP A 256 -13.08 -7.39 -4.05
C TRP A 256 -11.60 -7.45 -4.40
N THR A 257 -10.78 -8.01 -3.51
CA THR A 257 -9.32 -8.11 -3.73
C THR A 257 -9.02 -8.94 -4.97
N MET A 258 -9.72 -10.05 -5.17
CA MET A 258 -9.60 -10.90 -6.35
C MET A 258 -9.94 -10.12 -7.63
N GLY A 259 -11.05 -9.37 -7.64
CA GLY A 259 -11.45 -8.52 -8.76
C GLY A 259 -10.44 -7.41 -9.04
N GLN A 260 -9.99 -6.70 -8.01
CA GLN A 260 -8.96 -5.67 -8.10
C GLN A 260 -7.64 -6.25 -8.63
N GLN A 261 -7.19 -7.39 -8.09
CA GLN A 261 -5.97 -8.06 -8.50
C GLN A 261 -6.05 -8.52 -9.95
N PHE A 262 -7.18 -9.08 -10.36
CA PHE A 262 -7.43 -9.46 -11.75
C PHE A 262 -7.35 -8.25 -12.69
N TYR A 263 -7.98 -7.12 -12.33
CA TYR A 263 -7.92 -5.89 -13.10
C TYR A 263 -6.50 -5.32 -13.19
N VAL A 264 -5.80 -5.22 -12.06
CA VAL A 264 -4.43 -4.69 -11.98
C VAL A 264 -3.46 -5.53 -12.79
N ILE A 265 -3.45 -6.86 -12.61
CA ILE A 265 -2.55 -7.76 -13.37
C ILE A 265 -2.81 -7.63 -14.86
N ARG A 266 -4.06 -7.42 -15.28
CA ARG A 266 -4.40 -7.31 -16.70
C ARG A 266 -4.01 -5.96 -17.32
N ARG A 267 -4.12 -4.87 -16.56
CA ARG A 267 -3.90 -3.49 -17.06
C ARG A 267 -2.50 -2.96 -16.81
N ASN A 268 -1.82 -3.43 -15.78
CA ASN A 268 -0.47 -3.02 -15.40
C ASN A 268 0.34 -4.24 -14.88
N PRO A 269 0.57 -5.27 -15.73
CA PRO A 269 1.40 -6.40 -15.36
C PRO A 269 2.84 -5.96 -15.11
N ALA A 270 3.53 -6.63 -14.19
CA ALA A 270 4.95 -6.38 -13.94
C ALA A 270 5.82 -6.83 -15.14
N PRO A 271 6.85 -6.06 -15.55
CA PRO A 271 7.77 -6.48 -16.63
C PRO A 271 8.44 -7.82 -16.33
N GLY A 272 8.68 -8.64 -17.37
CA GLY A 272 9.30 -9.96 -17.23
C GLY A 272 8.43 -11.03 -16.55
N THR A 273 7.10 -10.81 -16.52
CA THR A 273 6.14 -11.79 -15.98
C THR A 273 5.28 -12.39 -17.10
N PRO A 274 4.74 -13.61 -16.92
CA PRO A 274 3.84 -14.22 -17.91
C PRO A 274 2.61 -13.36 -18.25
N ALA A 275 2.15 -12.52 -17.30
CA ALA A 275 1.06 -11.59 -17.55
C ALA A 275 1.45 -10.44 -18.50
N PHE A 276 2.71 -10.01 -18.45
CA PHE A 276 3.26 -8.99 -19.35
C PHE A 276 3.40 -9.56 -20.77
N ASP A 277 3.97 -10.76 -20.90
CA ASP A 277 4.09 -11.46 -22.19
C ASP A 277 2.72 -11.67 -22.84
N ALA A 278 1.72 -12.09 -22.05
CA ALA A 278 0.34 -12.26 -22.53
C ALA A 278 -0.32 -10.92 -22.90
N MET A 279 0.06 -9.81 -22.26
CA MET A 279 -0.43 -8.47 -22.60
C MET A 279 0.18 -7.96 -23.91
N GLU A 280 1.49 -8.16 -24.10
CA GLU A 280 2.16 -7.86 -25.36
C GLU A 280 1.60 -8.71 -26.51
N ALA A 281 1.40 -10.01 -26.31
CA ALA A 281 0.81 -10.89 -27.32
C ALA A 281 -0.58 -10.41 -27.76
N ARG A 282 -1.44 -10.01 -26.81
CA ARG A 282 -2.75 -9.41 -27.12
C ARG A 282 -2.63 -8.09 -27.87
N LYS A 283 -1.66 -7.24 -27.52
CA LYS A 283 -1.41 -5.96 -28.21
C LYS A 283 -0.93 -6.18 -29.65
N ARG A 284 -0.04 -7.16 -29.86
CA ARG A 284 0.43 -7.60 -31.19
C ARG A 284 -0.73 -8.14 -32.03
N GLU A 285 -1.58 -9.00 -31.48
CA GLU A 285 -2.75 -9.53 -32.19
C GLU A 285 -3.76 -8.44 -32.55
N HIS A 286 -4.04 -7.51 -31.63
CA HIS A 286 -4.91 -6.36 -31.89
C HIS A 286 -4.32 -5.46 -33.00
N ASN A 287 -3.03 -5.16 -32.94
CA ASN A 287 -2.36 -4.35 -33.97
C ASN A 287 -2.38 -5.03 -35.34
N ARG A 288 -2.17 -6.35 -35.38
CA ARG A 288 -2.30 -7.18 -36.58
C ARG A 288 -3.71 -7.11 -37.18
N ARG A 289 -4.76 -7.22 -36.34
CA ARG A 289 -6.16 -7.08 -36.78
C ARG A 289 -6.50 -5.65 -37.22
N ALA A 290 -5.86 -4.64 -36.64
CA ALA A 290 -6.07 -3.24 -36.95
C ALA A 290 -5.23 -2.73 -38.14
N GLY A 291 -4.48 -3.60 -38.84
CA GLY A 291 -3.66 -3.24 -40.00
C GLY A 291 -2.52 -2.28 -39.69
N LYS A 292 -2.11 -2.16 -38.42
CA LYS A 292 -0.97 -1.32 -38.02
C LYS A 292 0.33 -2.10 -38.25
N PRO A 293 1.39 -1.47 -38.79
CA PRO A 293 2.66 -2.14 -38.98
C PRO A 293 3.17 -2.71 -37.65
N GLU A 294 3.73 -3.92 -37.70
CA GLU A 294 4.40 -4.52 -36.55
C GLU A 294 5.61 -3.66 -36.21
N ASP A 295 5.51 -2.90 -35.14
CA ASP A 295 6.70 -2.26 -34.57
C ASP A 295 7.55 -3.37 -33.94
N SER A 296 8.51 -3.86 -34.72
CA SER A 296 9.48 -4.87 -34.33
C SER A 296 10.50 -4.22 -33.40
N GLY A 297 10.25 -4.27 -32.10
CA GLY A 297 11.23 -3.90 -31.11
C GLY A 297 10.90 -4.55 -29.79
N LEU A 298 11.80 -5.40 -29.29
CA LEU A 298 11.90 -5.62 -27.85
C LEU A 298 11.93 -4.23 -27.23
N ALA A 299 10.95 -3.92 -26.37
CA ALA A 299 11.10 -2.82 -25.44
C ALA A 299 12.22 -3.21 -24.47
N THR A 300 13.46 -2.98 -24.88
CA THR A 300 14.60 -2.85 -23.98
C THR A 300 14.21 -1.81 -22.94
N ALA A 301 14.39 -2.17 -21.68
CA ALA A 301 14.13 -1.33 -20.52
C ALA A 301 15.17 -0.19 -20.38
N GLU A 302 15.34 0.58 -21.45
CA GLU A 302 16.20 1.75 -21.53
C GLU A 302 15.46 2.81 -22.34
N ASP A 303 14.47 3.47 -21.71
CA ASP A 303 14.24 4.91 -21.82
C ASP A 303 13.00 5.31 -20.98
N ASP A 304 13.17 5.36 -19.66
CA ASP A 304 12.29 6.14 -18.77
C ASP A 304 13.08 7.32 -18.16
N GLY A 305 14.07 7.82 -18.91
CA GLY A 305 14.86 9.01 -18.56
C GLY A 305 14.44 10.19 -19.44
N GLU A 306 13.72 11.14 -18.85
CA GLU A 306 13.41 12.46 -19.45
C GLU A 306 12.49 12.48 -20.69
N ALA A 307 11.20 12.24 -20.47
CA ALA A 307 10.16 12.96 -21.21
C ALA A 307 9.63 14.14 -20.37
N GLY A 308 10.56 14.96 -19.87
CA GLY A 308 10.30 16.33 -19.47
C GLY A 308 10.46 17.24 -20.69
N SER A 309 9.55 17.17 -21.66
CA SER A 309 9.48 18.15 -22.74
C SER A 309 8.08 18.73 -22.81
N ASP A 310 7.97 19.90 -22.18
CA ASP A 310 7.26 21.08 -22.66
C ASP A 310 6.27 20.80 -23.82
N ARG A 311 5.10 20.25 -23.48
CA ARG A 311 3.96 20.22 -24.41
C ARG A 311 3.38 21.63 -24.49
N ARG A 312 4.09 22.53 -25.17
CA ARG A 312 3.43 23.68 -25.77
C ARG A 312 2.49 23.15 -26.85
N PRO A 313 1.18 23.46 -26.78
CA PRO A 313 0.27 23.06 -27.85
C PRO A 313 0.73 23.72 -29.15
N ALA A 314 0.88 22.92 -30.19
CA ALA A 314 1.17 23.41 -31.53
C ALA A 314 0.12 24.47 -31.90
N ASN A 315 0.58 25.68 -32.20
CA ASN A 315 -0.26 26.80 -32.60
C ASN A 315 -0.94 26.46 -33.93
N ARG A 316 -2.16 25.93 -33.86
CA ARG A 316 -3.03 25.72 -35.02
C ARG A 316 -3.36 27.10 -35.57
N GLN A 317 -2.74 27.49 -36.68
CA GLN A 317 -3.15 28.67 -37.43
C GLN A 317 -4.56 28.42 -37.98
N GLN A 318 -5.57 28.88 -37.24
CA GLN A 318 -6.92 29.03 -37.76
C GLN A 318 -6.91 30.13 -38.83
N PRO A 319 -7.45 29.90 -40.04
CA PRO A 319 -7.70 31.00 -40.96
C PRO A 319 -8.69 31.97 -40.28
N LYS A 320 -8.24 33.21 -40.09
CA LYS A 320 -9.05 34.28 -39.50
C LYS A 320 -10.31 34.46 -40.34
N ARG A 321 -11.47 34.20 -39.74
CA ARG A 321 -12.75 34.70 -40.25
C ARG A 321 -12.69 36.22 -40.23
N GLN A 322 -12.79 36.85 -41.40
CA GLN A 322 -13.01 38.29 -41.51
C GLN A 322 -14.29 38.66 -40.74
N SER A 323 -14.23 39.73 -39.94
CA SER A 323 -15.40 40.25 -39.24
C SER A 323 -16.42 40.78 -40.23
N ARG A 324 -17.70 40.57 -39.91
CA ARG A 324 -18.86 41.04 -40.67
C ARG A 324 -19.07 42.57 -40.62
N SER A 325 -18.00 43.33 -40.36
CA SER A 325 -17.97 44.80 -40.40
C SER A 325 -17.30 45.35 -41.67
N THR A 326 -16.74 44.50 -42.53
CA THR A 326 -16.10 44.93 -43.80
C THR A 326 -16.91 44.53 -45.05
N ARG A 327 -18.17 44.10 -44.90
CA ARG A 327 -19.04 43.68 -46.02
C ARG A 327 -20.29 44.53 -46.20
N LYS A 328 -20.22 45.82 -45.89
CA LYS A 328 -21.23 46.81 -46.30
C LYS A 328 -20.56 48.13 -46.61
N THR A 329 -20.32 48.36 -47.90
CA THR A 329 -20.75 49.53 -48.69
C THR A 329 -20.08 49.39 -50.05
N GLY A 330 -20.70 48.59 -50.93
CA GLY A 330 -20.54 48.77 -52.36
C GLY A 330 -21.63 49.72 -52.82
N GLY A 331 -21.23 50.87 -53.36
CA GLY A 331 -22.08 51.80 -54.08
C GLY A 331 -21.18 52.62 -55.03
N PRO A 332 -21.55 52.84 -56.30
CA PRO A 332 -20.58 52.86 -57.40
C PRO A 332 -20.22 54.27 -57.90
N THR A 333 -19.24 54.29 -58.81
CA THR A 333 -18.94 55.27 -59.87
C THR A 333 -17.93 56.41 -59.65
N ALA A 334 -17.02 56.45 -60.64
CA ALA A 334 -16.44 57.60 -61.34
C ALA A 334 -15.44 58.56 -60.63
N GLY A 335 -14.29 58.72 -61.29
CA GLY A 335 -13.76 60.07 -61.55
C GLY A 335 -12.48 60.50 -60.81
N ALA A 336 -11.38 60.55 -61.59
CA ALA A 336 -10.41 61.64 -61.65
C ALA A 336 -9.40 61.92 -60.50
N ALA A 337 -8.12 61.89 -60.93
CA ALA A 337 -7.07 62.93 -60.76
C ALA A 337 -6.22 63.05 -59.48
N GLY A 338 -4.90 63.27 -59.75
CA GLY A 338 -3.94 64.03 -58.93
C GLY A 338 -3.09 63.19 -57.97
N ALA A 339 -1.78 62.98 -58.22
CA ALA A 339 -0.65 63.83 -57.79
C ALA A 339 -0.51 63.93 -56.25
N ALA A 340 0.65 64.01 -55.58
CA ALA A 340 2.09 63.94 -55.78
C ALA A 340 2.72 64.31 -54.39
N GLY A 341 4.00 64.00 -54.13
CA GLY A 341 4.83 64.70 -53.11
C GLY A 341 4.88 64.08 -51.70
N ALA A 342 6.02 63.54 -51.24
CA ALA A 342 7.16 64.24 -50.58
C ALA A 342 6.86 64.57 -49.10
N GLN A 343 7.42 63.80 -48.15
CA GLN A 343 8.63 64.11 -47.35
C GLN A 343 8.58 65.44 -46.58
N ASP A 344 8.50 65.39 -45.25
CA ASP A 344 9.43 66.10 -44.34
C ASP A 344 9.24 65.72 -42.85
N GLU A 345 10.36 65.56 -42.15
CA GLU A 345 10.54 65.51 -40.68
C GLU A 345 10.44 66.94 -40.10
N PRO A 346 10.27 67.22 -38.77
CA PRO A 346 11.24 66.85 -37.71
C PRO A 346 10.68 66.64 -36.26
N LYS A 347 11.58 66.19 -35.35
CA LYS A 347 11.40 65.97 -33.88
C LYS A 347 11.25 67.29 -33.07
N PRO A 348 10.85 67.24 -31.77
CA PRO A 348 11.85 67.20 -30.67
C PRO A 348 11.48 66.36 -29.42
N SER A 349 12.47 66.27 -28.52
CA SER A 349 12.71 65.41 -27.34
C SER A 349 11.99 65.81 -26.03
N SER A 350 11.79 64.84 -25.10
CA SER A 350 12.16 65.01 -23.69
C SER A 350 12.32 63.69 -22.89
N ASN A 351 13.46 63.59 -22.19
CA ASN A 351 13.91 62.70 -21.08
C ASN A 351 12.82 62.04 -20.20
N GLY A 352 13.05 60.92 -19.50
CA GLY A 352 14.20 60.10 -19.10
C GLY A 352 13.64 58.97 -18.20
N GLN A 353 14.33 58.00 -17.60
CA GLN A 353 15.74 57.67 -17.43
C GLN A 353 15.72 56.23 -16.88
N GLN A 354 16.50 55.32 -17.46
CA GLN A 354 16.81 54.00 -16.90
C GLN A 354 18.17 54.09 -16.18
N PRO A 355 18.49 53.17 -15.24
CA PRO A 355 19.59 52.27 -15.59
C PRO A 355 19.53 50.84 -15.00
N ALA A 356 19.93 49.89 -15.87
CA ALA A 356 20.91 48.82 -15.72
C ALA A 356 20.89 47.79 -14.55
N THR A 357 20.88 46.51 -14.95
CA THR A 357 21.37 45.31 -14.24
C THR A 357 22.89 45.31 -14.02
N PRO A 358 23.47 44.52 -13.07
CA PRO A 358 24.01 43.19 -13.43
C PRO A 358 24.00 42.10 -12.33
N ALA A 359 24.25 40.87 -12.76
CA ALA A 359 24.29 39.60 -12.01
C ALA A 359 25.41 39.46 -10.94
N LYS A 360 25.21 38.59 -9.91
CA LYS A 360 26.16 37.54 -9.44
C LYS A 360 25.74 36.77 -8.16
N LYS A 361 25.91 35.44 -8.23
CA LYS A 361 26.53 34.46 -7.30
C LYS A 361 25.95 34.12 -5.91
N ALA A 362 25.88 32.79 -5.70
CA ALA A 362 25.82 32.06 -4.43
C ALA A 362 27.09 32.22 -3.57
N PRO A 363 27.04 31.97 -2.24
CA PRO A 363 28.23 31.87 -1.40
C PRO A 363 28.58 30.43 -1.01
N ALA A 364 29.88 30.14 -1.02
CA ALA A 364 30.50 28.95 -0.45
C ALA A 364 31.17 29.27 0.91
N ALA A 365 31.21 28.24 1.75
CA ALA A 365 32.08 27.94 2.90
C ALA A 365 33.03 29.01 3.50
N LYS A 366 33.04 29.10 4.83
CA LYS A 366 34.19 29.57 5.63
C LYS A 366 34.67 28.48 6.61
N LYS A 367 35.95 28.14 6.49
CA LYS A 367 36.79 27.47 7.50
C LYS A 367 37.19 28.49 8.57
N ALA A 368 37.27 28.05 9.82
CA ALA A 368 38.18 28.59 10.82
C ALA A 368 38.83 27.41 11.55
N ALA A 369 40.15 27.50 11.76
CA ALA A 369 41.02 26.49 12.32
C ALA A 369 41.43 26.87 13.75
N ALA A 370 41.59 25.87 14.62
CA ALA A 370 42.78 25.62 15.47
C ALA A 370 42.41 24.80 16.72
N GLY A 371 43.28 23.85 17.11
CA GLY A 371 43.39 23.43 18.52
C GLY A 371 43.19 21.96 18.87
N GLY A 372 44.18 21.14 18.52
CA GLY A 372 44.64 19.89 19.17
C GLY A 372 43.79 19.12 20.20
N LYS A 373 43.58 17.83 19.92
CA LYS A 373 44.13 16.68 20.70
C LYS A 373 43.85 15.38 19.95
N ARG A 374 44.91 14.77 19.39
CA ARG A 374 44.88 13.42 18.79
C ARG A 374 44.63 12.40 19.91
N GLN A 375 43.51 11.69 19.85
CA GLN A 375 43.31 10.42 20.57
C GLN A 375 43.75 9.25 19.68
N PRO A 376 44.39 8.21 20.27
CA PRO A 376 45.17 7.23 19.51
C PRO A 376 44.29 6.22 18.78
N ALA A 377 44.83 5.74 17.66
CA ALA A 377 44.26 4.75 16.76
C ALA A 377 43.75 3.49 17.48
N ALA A 378 42.62 2.99 16.98
CA ALA A 378 42.04 1.71 17.38
C ALA A 378 43.04 0.56 17.14
N LYS A 379 43.40 -0.15 18.23
CA LYS A 379 44.28 -1.31 18.21
C LYS A 379 43.77 -2.39 17.25
N SER A 380 44.67 -2.94 16.44
CA SER A 380 44.35 -4.01 15.49
C SER A 380 43.79 -5.25 16.20
N ARG A 381 42.98 -6.04 15.48
CA ARG A 381 42.35 -7.28 15.98
C ARG A 381 43.35 -8.24 16.63
N ALA A 382 44.60 -8.26 16.15
CA ALA A 382 45.69 -9.07 16.72
C ALA A 382 46.09 -8.65 18.15
N GLN A 383 46.06 -7.36 18.47
CA GLN A 383 46.40 -6.85 19.80
C GLN A 383 45.29 -7.10 20.84
N ARG A 384 44.02 -7.15 20.42
CA ARG A 384 42.90 -7.50 21.32
C ARG A 384 42.95 -8.98 21.74
N THR A 385 43.31 -9.87 20.81
CA THR A 385 43.43 -11.32 21.09
C THR A 385 44.58 -11.64 22.04
N ALA A 386 45.70 -10.92 21.94
CA ALA A 386 46.83 -11.07 22.86
C ALA A 386 46.49 -10.61 24.29
N GLN A 387 45.72 -9.53 24.42
CA GLN A 387 45.33 -8.98 25.73
C GLN A 387 44.28 -9.85 26.43
N GLN A 388 43.39 -10.52 25.69
CA GLN A 388 42.44 -11.51 26.23
C GLN A 388 43.12 -12.81 26.68
N LYS A 389 44.12 -13.31 25.94
CA LYS A 389 44.88 -14.49 26.35
C LYS A 389 45.72 -14.26 27.61
N ALA A 390 46.29 -13.07 27.79
CA ALA A 390 47.01 -12.71 29.00
C ALA A 390 46.11 -12.57 30.25
N ALA A 391 44.84 -12.20 30.07
CA ALA A 391 43.87 -12.11 31.16
C ALA A 391 43.34 -13.50 31.60
N GLN A 392 43.23 -14.46 30.69
CA GLN A 392 42.80 -15.83 31.01
C GLN A 392 43.87 -16.68 31.70
N GLN A 393 45.16 -16.35 31.55
CA GLN A 393 46.25 -17.06 32.24
C GLN A 393 46.46 -16.65 33.70
N LYS A 394 45.79 -15.59 34.19
CA LYS A 394 45.86 -15.16 35.60
C LYS A 394 44.71 -15.69 36.48
N ALA A 395 43.73 -16.40 35.91
CA ALA A 395 42.65 -17.01 36.66
C ALA A 395 42.86 -18.53 36.75
N GLY A 396 43.65 -18.95 37.75
CA GLY A 396 43.85 -20.37 38.07
C GLY A 396 42.59 -21.05 38.66
N PRO A 397 42.46 -22.38 38.55
CA PRO A 397 41.20 -23.08 38.80
C PRO A 397 40.97 -23.41 40.28
N LYS A 398 39.75 -23.13 40.78
CA LYS A 398 39.25 -23.66 42.07
C LYS A 398 38.63 -25.05 41.86
N LYS A 399 39.13 -26.03 42.62
CA LYS A 399 38.59 -27.40 42.79
C LYS A 399 37.40 -27.42 43.74
N SER A 400 36.36 -28.18 43.40
CA SER A 400 35.57 -29.10 44.24
C SER A 400 34.47 -29.67 43.32
N GLY A 401 34.10 -30.95 43.27
CA GLY A 401 34.14 -32.02 44.26
C GLY A 401 32.75 -32.67 44.22
N GLY A 402 32.51 -33.55 43.24
CA GLY A 402 31.22 -34.22 43.02
C GLY A 402 31.09 -35.46 43.89
N GLY A 403 30.08 -35.49 44.77
CA GLY A 403 29.68 -36.64 45.58
C GLY A 403 28.36 -37.23 45.07
N ALA A 404 28.33 -38.55 44.94
CA ALA A 404 27.22 -39.40 44.49
C ALA A 404 26.03 -39.45 45.48
N PRO A 405 24.84 -39.92 45.07
CA PRO A 405 23.65 -39.95 45.92
C PRO A 405 23.57 -41.24 46.75
N ARG A 406 23.07 -41.14 47.99
CA ARG A 406 22.75 -42.28 48.86
C ARG A 406 21.28 -42.25 49.25
N LYS A 407 20.60 -43.37 49.04
CA LYS A 407 19.30 -43.75 49.62
C LYS A 407 19.40 -43.82 51.15
N THR A 408 18.31 -43.54 51.88
CA THR A 408 17.58 -44.46 52.79
C THR A 408 16.42 -43.76 53.50
N ASP A 409 15.46 -44.59 53.88
CA ASP A 409 14.15 -44.36 54.50
C ASP A 409 14.13 -43.55 55.81
N SER A 410 13.01 -42.86 56.05
CA SER A 410 12.16 -42.95 57.26
C SER A 410 10.85 -42.21 57.03
#